data_AF-A0AB37ZPW7-F1
#
_entry.id   AF-A0AB37ZPW7-F1
#
_cell.length_a   1.000
_cell.length_b   1.000
_cell.length_c   1.000
_cell.angle_alpha   90.00
_cell.angle_beta   90.00
_cell.angle_gamma   90.00
#
_symmetry.space_group_name_H-M   'P 1'
#
loop_
_entity.id
_entity.type
_entity.pdbx_description
1 polymer ?
#
loop_
_entity_poly.entity_id
_entity_poly.type
_entity_poly.pdbx_seq_one_letter_code
_entity_poly.pdbx_strand_id
1 'polypeptide(L)' 'MQKLQVLTAHGWAFVLCFVGKRIETTDDRAKALPRNCPDLAESILAEFEKDFPDQQFRLS' A
#
# COMPACT_ATOMS: atom_id res chain seq x y z
N MET A 1 -5.56 -0.86 -12.98
CA MET A 1 -5.80 -0.61 -11.55
C MET A 1 -4.46 -0.37 -10.88
N GLN A 2 -4.26 0.83 -10.35
CA GLN A 2 -3.07 1.17 -9.57
C GLN A 2 -3.07 0.36 -8.27
N LYS A 3 -1.89 -0.03 -7.79
CA LYS A 3 -1.68 -0.78 -6.55
C LYS A 3 -0.78 0.00 -5.60
N LEU A 4 -1.12 -0.02 -4.32
CA LEU A 4 -0.37 0.62 -3.27
C LEU A 4 0.94 -0.14 -3.04
N GLN A 5 2.04 0.61 -3.03
CA GLN A 5 3.36 0.14 -2.64
C GLN A 5 3.90 0.98 -1.48
N VAL A 6 4.73 0.36 -0.66
CA VAL A 6 5.48 1.00 0.43
C VAL A 6 6.97 0.80 0.21
N LEU A 7 7.78 1.81 0.54
CA LEU A 7 9.24 1.71 0.50
C LEU A 7 9.75 0.94 1.71
N THR A 8 10.51 -0.12 1.46
CA THR A 8 11.15 -0.97 2.48
C THR A 8 12.67 -0.91 2.33
N ALA A 9 13.41 -1.54 3.25
CA ALA A 9 14.87 -1.70 3.15
C ALA A 9 15.33 -2.43 1.87
N HIS A 10 14.44 -3.20 1.23
CA HIS A 10 14.71 -3.96 0.00
C HIS A 10 14.12 -3.29 -1.26
N GLY A 11 13.59 -2.07 -1.13
CA GLY A 11 12.91 -1.35 -2.21
C GLY A 11 11.39 -1.36 -2.06
N TRP A 12 10.68 -1.12 -3.16
CA TRP A 12 9.22 -0.99 -3.18
C TRP A 12 8.53 -2.35 -3.10
N ALA A 13 7.65 -2.53 -2.12
CA ALA A 13 6.87 -3.75 -1.93
C ALA A 13 5.37 -3.43 -2.01
N PHE A 14 4.56 -4.36 -2.54
CA PHE A 14 3.11 -4.14 -2.59
C PHE A 14 2.50 -4.31 -1.20
N VAL A 15 1.59 -3.40 -0.85
CA VAL A 15 0.87 -3.48 0.42
C VAL A 15 -0.24 -4.52 0.29
N LEU A 16 -0.17 -5.55 1.13
CA LEU A 16 -1.23 -6.54 1.28
C LEU A 16 -2.34 -5.95 2.14
N CYS A 17 -2.05 -5.66 3.40
CA CYS A 17 -2.97 -5.09 4.39
C CYS A 17 -2.19 -4.40 5.51
N PHE A 18 -2.91 -3.83 6.47
CA PHE A 18 -2.34 -3.33 7.72
C PHE A 18 -3.08 -3.97 8.89
N VAL A 19 -2.34 -4.32 9.94
CA VAL A 19 -2.89 -4.90 11.17
C VAL A 19 -2.36 -4.07 12.34
N GLY A 20 -3.26 -3.26 12.92
CA GLY A 20 -2.86 -2.23 13.88
C GLY A 20 -1.92 -1.21 13.25
N LYS A 21 -0.69 -1.11 13.77
CA LYS A 21 0.37 -0.20 13.25
C LYS A 21 1.39 -0.89 12.34
N ARG A 22 1.14 -2.13 11.91
CA ARG A 22 2.07 -2.89 11.06
C ARG A 22 1.51 -3.01 9.65
N ILE A 23 2.34 -2.70 8.67
CA ILE A 23 2.05 -2.92 7.25
C ILE A 23 2.56 -4.29 6.85
N GLU A 24 1.69 -5.08 6.23
CA GLU A 24 2.05 -6.35 5.62
C GLU A 24 2.20 -6.18 4.13
N THR A 25 3.26 -6.75 3.58
CA THR A 25 3.58 -6.66 2.16
C THR A 25 3.43 -8.00 1.47
N THR A 26 3.31 -7.98 0.15
CA THR A 26 3.23 -9.19 -0.68
C THR A 26 3.94 -8.96 -2.00
N ASP A 27 4.45 -10.03 -2.61
CA ASP A 27 4.94 -10.00 -3.99
C ASP A 27 3.81 -10.25 -5.01
N ASP A 28 2.64 -10.71 -4.53
CA ASP A 28 1.47 -10.97 -5.35
C ASP A 28 0.65 -9.69 -5.58
N ARG A 29 0.87 -9.07 -6.75
CA ARG A 29 0.14 -7.86 -7.19
C ARG A 29 -1.39 -8.05 -7.18
N ALA A 30 -1.91 -9.26 -7.37
CA ALA A 30 -3.36 -9.49 -7.36
C ALA A 30 -3.94 -9.32 -5.96
N LYS A 31 -3.15 -9.61 -4.92
CA LYS A 31 -3.53 -9.46 -3.50
C LYS A 31 -3.24 -8.08 -2.93
N ALA A 32 -2.50 -7.25 -3.67
CA ALA A 32 -2.16 -5.89 -3.24
C ALA A 32 -3.40 -4.97 -3.19
N LEU A 33 -3.41 -4.05 -2.22
CA LEU A 33 -4.38 -2.97 -2.16
C LEU A 33 -4.28 -2.07 -3.41
N PRO A 34 -5.40 -1.55 -3.92
CA PRO A 34 -6.78 -1.91 -3.59
C PRO A 34 -7.14 -3.31 -4.11
N ARG A 35 -7.73 -4.13 -3.24
CA ARG A 35 -8.31 -5.42 -3.63
C ARG A 35 -9.74 -5.15 -4.08
N ASN A 36 -10.08 -5.40 -5.34
CA ASN A 36 -11.43 -5.37 -5.89
C ASN A 36 -12.08 -4.00 -6.20
N CYS A 37 -11.44 -2.86 -5.89
CA CYS A 37 -11.97 -1.53 -6.21
C CYS A 37 -10.96 -0.69 -7.01
N PRO A 38 -11.17 -0.44 -8.32
CA PRO A 38 -10.21 0.27 -9.15
C PRO A 38 -9.98 1.71 -8.73
N ASP A 39 -11.01 2.34 -8.19
CA ASP A 39 -11.10 3.79 -8.00
C ASP A 39 -10.68 4.25 -6.60
N LEU A 40 -10.32 3.34 -5.69
CA LEU A 40 -9.97 3.66 -4.30
C LEU A 40 -8.46 3.80 -4.05
N ALA A 41 -7.62 3.68 -5.08
CA ALA A 41 -6.17 3.67 -4.92
C ALA A 41 -5.65 4.98 -4.30
N GLU A 42 -6.13 6.13 -4.77
CA GLU A 42 -5.71 7.44 -4.25
C GLU A 42 -6.22 7.70 -2.84
N SER A 43 -7.47 7.32 -2.52
CA SER A 43 -8.02 7.45 -1.17
C SER A 43 -7.23 6.64 -0.16
N ILE A 44 -6.90 5.39 -0.50
CA ILE A 44 -6.09 4.52 0.36
C ILE A 44 -4.68 5.09 0.51
N LEU A 45 -4.06 5.60 -0.56
CA LEU A 45 -2.76 6.25 -0.46
C LEU A 45 -2.80 7.42 0.56
N ALA A 46 -3.79 8.30 0.44
CA ALA A 46 -3.93 9.46 1.32
C ALA A 46 -4.16 9.06 2.80
N GLU A 47 -4.93 8.01 3.06
CA GLU A 47 -5.10 7.46 4.42
C GLU A 47 -3.77 6.93 4.97
N PHE A 48 -2.99 6.23 4.14
CA PHE A 48 -1.70 5.66 4.57
C PHE A 48 -0.65 6.74 4.84
N GLU A 49 -0.56 7.79 4.01
CA GLU A 49 0.35 8.91 4.25
C GLU A 49 0.02 9.65 5.56
N LYS A 50 -1.26 9.68 5.95
CA LYS A 50 -1.70 10.26 7.21
C LYS A 50 -1.40 9.37 8.41
N ASP A 51 -1.66 8.07 8.31
CA ASP A 51 -1.51 7.12 9.43
C ASP A 51 -0.05 6.69 9.65
N PHE A 52 0.78 6.75 8.61
CA PHE A 52 2.18 6.34 8.61
C PHE A 52 3.09 7.45 8.03
N PRO A 53 3.22 8.61 8.71
CA PRO A 53 3.92 9.78 8.17
C PRO A 53 5.43 9.56 7.96
N ASP A 54 6.02 8.58 8.64
CA ASP A 54 7.44 8.23 8.51
C ASP A 54 7.73 7.25 7.36
N GLN A 55 6.69 6.78 6.66
CA GLN A 55 6.81 5.83 5.56
C GLN A 55 6.50 6.50 4.21
N GLN A 56 7.10 5.97 3.15
CA GLN A 56 6.85 6.44 1.79
C GLN A 56 5.95 5.45 1.06
N PHE A 57 4.87 5.97 0.49
CA PHE A 57 3.91 5.21 -0.30
C PHE A 57 3.86 5.71 -1.73
N ARG A 58 3.44 4.84 -2.65
CA ARG A 58 3.16 5.22 -4.04
C ARG A 58 2.13 4.30 -4.68
N LEU A 59 1.63 4.72 -5.84
CA LEU A 59 0.78 3.93 -6.71
C LEU A 59 1.57 3.39 -7.91
N SER A 60 1.35 2.11 -8.25
CA SER A 60 2.00 1.40 -9.37
C SER A 60 1.04 0.60 -10.25
#